data_AF-A0A2V9P9V6-F1
#
_entry.id   AF-A0A2V9P9V6-F1
#
_cell.length_a   1.000
_cell.length_b   1.000
_cell.length_c   1.000
_cell.angle_alpha   90.00
_cell.angle_beta   90.00
_cell.angle_gamma   90.00
#
_symmetry.space_group_name_H-M   'P 1'
#
loop_
_entity.id
_entity.type
_entity.pdbx_description
1 polymer ?
#
loop_
_entity_poly.entity_id
_entity_poly.type
_entity_poly.pdbx_seq_one_letter_code
_entity_poly.pdbx_strand_id
1 'polypeptide(L)'
;YIGSRLTETVRTVWATVLLVALSLAGLAKTKPPASDLASIEQKIQHIEANADHARPDQTPTVFTDKEVNAYIASDNVQLPVGVQTLKLAGTPGVITGTAQVDFDRVREGIHSSNPLLSIFSGVHVVVVVAHAHGSGRTGYVHVDSVSLDGVEVPHFALELFVDKFLAPKYPQIGIDSQFALPDRIDTAIVGEHQLTVTQK
;
A
#
# COMPACT_ATOMS: atom_id res chain seq x y z
N TYR A 1 10.66 20.01 35.06
CA TYR A 1 9.36 19.33 34.85
C TYR A 1 8.68 19.89 33.61
N ILE A 2 9.29 19.72 32.42
CA ILE A 2 8.68 20.00 31.10
C ILE A 2 9.40 19.06 30.14
N GLY A 3 8.82 17.90 29.84
CA GLY A 3 9.54 16.87 29.06
C GLY A 3 8.73 15.62 28.75
N SER A 4 7.42 15.75 28.54
CA SER A 4 6.56 14.58 28.30
C SER A 4 5.29 14.88 27.51
N ARG A 5 5.34 15.80 26.54
CA ARG A 5 4.20 16.12 25.65
C ARG A 5 4.58 16.28 24.16
N LEU A 6 5.72 15.75 23.73
CA LEU A 6 6.16 15.82 22.33
C LEU A 6 6.44 14.45 21.69
N THR A 7 6.27 13.35 22.43
CA THR A 7 6.55 11.99 21.95
C THR A 7 5.33 11.21 21.45
N GLU A 8 4.14 11.81 21.46
CA GLU A 8 2.90 11.14 20.99
C GLU A 8 2.44 11.61 19.59
N THR A 9 3.05 12.64 19.00
CA THR A 9 2.55 13.25 17.75
C THR A 9 3.36 12.89 16.50
N VAL A 10 4.44 12.10 16.63
CA VAL A 10 5.38 11.79 15.54
C VAL A 10 5.22 10.35 15.01
N ARG A 11 4.20 9.61 15.47
CA ARG A 11 3.88 8.24 15.01
C ARG A 11 2.74 8.15 13.99
N THR A 12 2.27 9.27 13.45
CA THR A 12 0.95 9.34 12.77
C THR A 12 1.01 9.74 11.29
N VAL A 13 2.19 9.82 10.65
CA VAL A 13 2.28 10.38 9.27
C VAL A 13 2.94 9.44 8.25
N TRP A 14 3.49 8.30 8.65
CA TRP A 14 4.22 7.34 7.80
C TRP A 14 3.34 6.33 7.06
N ALA A 15 2.18 6.73 6.56
CA ALA A 15 1.17 5.76 6.17
C ALA A 15 0.71 5.88 4.71
N THR A 16 0.87 7.02 4.05
CA THR A 16 -0.02 7.30 2.92
C THR A 16 0.38 6.74 1.55
N VAL A 17 1.59 6.17 1.36
CA VAL A 17 1.93 5.41 0.13
C VAL A 17 1.83 3.88 0.34
N LEU A 18 1.57 3.42 1.57
CA LEU A 18 1.56 2.00 1.96
C LEU A 18 0.26 1.56 2.67
N LEU A 19 -0.80 2.38 2.59
CA LEU A 19 -2.05 2.24 3.36
C LEU A 19 -3.19 1.46 2.65
N VAL A 20 -2.85 0.48 1.80
CA VAL A 20 -3.79 -0.62 1.51
C VAL A 20 -3.53 -1.81 2.45
N ALA A 21 -2.48 -1.76 3.27
CA ALA A 21 -2.04 -2.93 4.00
C ALA A 21 -1.51 -2.67 5.42
N LEU A 22 -2.27 -2.04 6.34
CA LEU A 22 -1.91 -2.05 7.76
C LEU A 22 -3.11 -1.87 8.70
N SER A 23 -3.60 -2.99 9.26
CA SER A 23 -3.73 -3.16 10.72
C SER A 23 -4.20 -4.57 11.09
N LEU A 24 -3.43 -5.18 12.01
CA LEU A 24 -3.68 -6.37 12.85
C LEU A 24 -3.35 -7.77 12.29
N ALA A 25 -2.35 -8.38 12.95
CA ALA A 25 -2.00 -9.80 13.18
C ALA A 25 -2.18 -10.77 11.98
N GLY A 26 -1.14 -11.34 11.38
CA GLY A 26 -0.04 -12.10 11.98
C GLY A 26 -0.15 -13.55 11.50
N LEU A 27 0.73 -14.01 10.59
CA LEU A 27 1.32 -15.35 10.50
C LEU A 27 2.15 -15.51 9.20
N ALA A 28 3.33 -16.11 9.37
CA ALA A 28 4.28 -16.74 8.43
C ALA A 28 4.42 -16.18 7.01
N LYS A 29 5.49 -15.39 6.80
CA LYS A 29 5.94 -14.92 5.49
C LYS A 29 7.15 -15.73 5.00
N THR A 30 7.19 -16.02 3.70
CA THR A 30 8.39 -16.56 3.04
C THR A 30 9.51 -15.53 3.07
N LYS A 31 10.64 -15.87 3.69
CA LYS A 31 11.78 -14.96 3.91
C LYS A 31 12.39 -14.49 2.57
N PRO A 32 12.36 -13.18 2.26
CA PRO A 32 12.98 -12.64 1.05
C PRO A 32 14.52 -12.62 1.15
N PRO A 33 15.24 -12.42 0.02
CA PRO A 33 16.69 -12.28 0.04
C PRO A 33 17.12 -11.16 0.99
N ALA A 34 18.04 -11.46 1.91
CA ALA A 34 18.44 -10.52 2.95
C ALA A 34 19.07 -9.23 2.40
N SER A 35 19.65 -9.26 1.20
CA SER A 35 20.24 -8.09 0.54
C SER A 35 19.20 -7.06 0.12
N ASP A 36 18.07 -7.50 -0.43
CA ASP A 36 17.03 -6.60 -0.96
C ASP A 36 16.29 -5.91 0.20
N LEU A 37 16.04 -6.65 1.27
CA LEU A 37 15.45 -6.11 2.50
C LEU A 37 16.38 -5.11 3.19
N ALA A 38 17.67 -5.41 3.31
CA ALA A 38 18.62 -4.46 3.91
C ALA A 38 18.76 -3.19 3.06
N SER A 39 18.77 -3.32 1.72
CA SER A 39 18.88 -2.18 0.81
C SER A 39 17.68 -1.23 0.93
N ILE A 40 16.45 -1.76 0.96
CA ILE A 40 15.26 -0.91 1.12
C ILE A 40 15.19 -0.27 2.51
N GLU A 41 15.56 -0.98 3.57
CA GLU A 41 15.61 -0.41 4.93
C GLU A 41 16.60 0.77 5.00
N GLN A 42 17.77 0.64 4.37
CA GLN A 42 18.75 1.73 4.27
C GLN A 42 18.19 2.94 3.51
N LYS A 43 17.46 2.71 2.41
CA LYS A 43 16.84 3.79 1.63
C LYS A 43 15.71 4.48 2.40
N ILE A 44 14.89 3.73 3.13
CA ILE A 44 13.84 4.29 4.00
C ILE A 44 14.47 5.15 5.10
N GLN A 45 15.49 4.64 5.79
CA GLN A 45 16.24 5.42 6.80
C GLN A 45 16.89 6.68 6.22
N HIS A 46 17.37 6.61 4.98
CA HIS A 46 17.90 7.77 4.29
C HIS A 46 16.82 8.84 4.06
N ILE A 47 15.63 8.45 3.58
CA ILE A 47 14.50 9.37 3.39
C ILE A 47 14.04 9.98 4.72
N GLU A 48 13.92 9.15 5.77
CA GLU A 48 13.62 9.56 7.15
C GLU A 48 14.56 10.68 7.61
N ALA A 49 15.86 10.40 7.61
CA ALA A 49 16.88 11.35 8.04
C ALA A 49 16.91 12.60 7.14
N ASN A 50 16.67 12.43 5.84
CA ASN A 50 16.71 13.54 4.90
C ASN A 50 15.56 14.55 5.12
N ALA A 51 14.40 14.05 5.58
CA ALA A 51 13.23 14.86 5.86
C ALA A 51 13.42 15.84 7.04
N ASP A 52 14.28 15.49 7.99
CA ASP A 52 14.58 16.31 9.18
C ASP A 52 15.50 17.50 8.88
N HIS A 53 16.15 17.53 7.71
CA HIS A 53 16.95 18.68 7.32
C HIS A 53 16.08 19.89 6.92
N ALA A 54 16.56 21.09 7.25
CA ALA A 54 15.89 22.34 6.84
C ALA A 54 15.68 22.42 5.31
N ARG A 55 16.66 21.92 4.55
CA ARG A 55 16.60 21.73 3.10
C ARG A 55 17.01 20.29 2.79
N PRO A 56 16.05 19.40 2.47
CA PRO A 56 16.35 18.03 2.08
C PRO A 56 17.23 18.01 0.83
N ASP A 57 18.09 17.00 0.75
CA ASP A 57 18.75 16.62 -0.49
C ASP A 57 17.68 16.21 -1.51
N GLN A 58 17.78 16.76 -2.72
CA GLN A 58 16.85 16.50 -3.82
C GLN A 58 17.35 15.38 -4.75
N THR A 59 18.43 14.69 -4.37
CA THR A 59 18.92 13.51 -5.08
C THR A 59 17.83 12.43 -5.07
N PRO A 60 17.39 11.93 -6.25
CA PRO A 60 16.32 10.95 -6.30
C PRO A 60 16.72 9.63 -5.62
N THR A 61 15.81 9.10 -4.79
CA THR A 61 15.92 7.75 -4.25
C THR A 61 15.10 6.80 -5.11
N VAL A 62 15.71 5.71 -5.57
CA VAL A 62 15.05 4.71 -6.43
C VAL A 62 14.83 3.43 -5.64
N PHE A 63 13.59 2.97 -5.57
CA PHE A 63 13.20 1.67 -5.04
C PHE A 63 12.91 0.72 -6.19
N THR A 64 13.44 -0.50 -6.13
CA THR A 64 13.11 -1.55 -7.12
C THR A 64 11.91 -2.36 -6.68
N ASP A 65 11.20 -2.99 -7.61
CA ASP A 65 10.11 -3.92 -7.28
C ASP A 65 10.58 -5.04 -6.34
N LYS A 66 11.82 -5.52 -6.50
CA LYS A 66 12.40 -6.57 -5.66
C LYS A 66 12.54 -6.11 -4.20
N GLU A 67 13.08 -4.92 -4.02
CA GLU A 67 13.22 -4.26 -2.73
C GLU A 67 11.85 -4.04 -2.06
N VAL A 68 10.90 -3.46 -2.81
CA VAL A 68 9.54 -3.22 -2.31
C VAL A 68 8.85 -4.53 -1.92
N ASN A 69 8.94 -5.55 -2.76
CA ASN A 69 8.36 -6.87 -2.47
C ASN A 69 9.06 -7.57 -1.30
N ALA A 70 10.38 -7.41 -1.15
CA ALA A 70 11.11 -7.92 0.00
C ALA A 70 10.65 -7.24 1.30
N TYR A 71 10.43 -5.93 1.27
CA TYR A 71 9.89 -5.20 2.42
C TYR A 71 8.47 -5.64 2.79
N ILE A 72 7.57 -5.75 1.80
CA ILE A 72 6.19 -6.25 2.00
C ILE A 72 6.17 -7.67 2.57
N ALA A 73 7.10 -8.54 2.12
CA ALA A 73 7.26 -9.90 2.60
C ALA A 73 8.03 -10.02 3.92
N SER A 74 8.58 -8.93 4.47
CA SER A 74 9.29 -8.94 5.76
C SER A 74 8.33 -8.82 6.95
N ASP A 75 8.79 -9.13 8.14
CA ASP A 75 8.00 -8.98 9.38
C ASP A 75 7.73 -7.51 9.76
N ASN A 76 8.38 -6.55 9.08
CA ASN A 76 8.16 -5.11 9.29
C ASN A 76 6.80 -4.63 8.78
N VAL A 77 6.21 -5.36 7.82
CA VAL A 77 4.89 -5.03 7.24
C VAL A 77 3.85 -5.99 7.80
N GLN A 78 2.64 -5.53 8.08
CA GLN A 78 1.55 -6.41 8.51
C GLN A 78 0.40 -6.36 7.52
N LEU A 79 0.21 -7.43 6.76
CA LEU A 79 -0.86 -7.51 5.76
C LEU A 79 -2.25 -7.50 6.44
N PRO A 80 -3.29 -6.94 5.79
CA PRO A 80 -4.64 -6.91 6.32
C PRO A 80 -5.19 -8.31 6.58
N VAL A 81 -6.20 -8.38 7.46
CA VAL A 81 -6.96 -9.60 7.66
C VAL A 81 -7.48 -10.15 6.32
N GLY A 82 -7.25 -11.44 6.10
CA GLY A 82 -7.56 -12.12 4.85
C GLY A 82 -6.46 -12.03 3.79
N VAL A 83 -5.60 -11.02 3.78
CA VAL A 83 -4.51 -10.92 2.79
C VAL A 83 -3.33 -11.80 3.21
N GLN A 84 -3.11 -12.88 2.46
CA GLN A 84 -2.06 -13.87 2.74
C GLN A 84 -0.71 -13.47 2.11
N THR A 85 -0.75 -12.96 0.87
CA THR A 85 0.44 -12.50 0.15
C THR A 85 0.11 -11.24 -0.64
N LEU A 86 1.13 -10.41 -0.89
CA LEU A 86 1.03 -9.21 -1.73
C LEU A 86 2.33 -9.07 -2.51
N LYS A 87 2.22 -8.83 -3.82
CA LYS A 87 3.32 -8.48 -4.70
C LYS A 87 2.94 -7.26 -5.54
N LEU A 88 3.89 -6.37 -5.75
CA LEU A 88 3.76 -5.20 -6.60
C LEU A 88 4.72 -5.32 -7.79
N ALA A 89 4.26 -4.85 -8.94
CA ALA A 89 5.07 -4.67 -10.14
C ALA A 89 4.79 -3.29 -10.74
N GLY A 90 5.86 -2.55 -11.04
CA GLY A 90 5.77 -1.23 -11.66
C GLY A 90 6.05 -1.30 -13.16
N THR A 91 5.21 -0.62 -13.94
CA THR A 91 5.52 -0.18 -15.30
C THR A 91 5.30 1.34 -15.38
N PRO A 92 5.79 2.05 -16.41
CA PRO A 92 5.67 3.50 -16.47
C PRO A 92 4.24 4.02 -16.22
N GLY A 93 4.06 4.71 -15.08
CA GLY A 93 2.79 5.28 -14.64
C GLY A 93 1.77 4.30 -14.06
N VAL A 94 2.03 2.99 -14.06
CA VAL A 94 1.08 1.95 -13.66
C VAL A 94 1.69 1.00 -12.63
N ILE A 95 0.92 0.69 -11.59
CA ILE A 95 1.25 -0.32 -10.60
C ILE A 95 0.26 -1.48 -10.75
N THR A 96 0.79 -2.69 -10.84
CA THR A 96 0.01 -3.92 -10.72
C THR A 96 0.25 -4.55 -9.36
N GLY A 97 -0.81 -4.71 -8.57
CA GLY A 97 -0.79 -5.43 -7.30
C GLY A 97 -1.43 -6.79 -7.42
N THR A 98 -0.72 -7.86 -7.05
CA THR A 98 -1.27 -9.21 -6.96
C THR A 98 -1.30 -9.65 -5.50
N ALA A 99 -2.47 -10.01 -5.01
CA ALA A 99 -2.68 -10.47 -3.65
C ALA A 99 -3.42 -11.79 -3.60
N GLN A 100 -3.10 -12.64 -2.63
CA GLN A 100 -3.95 -13.78 -2.28
C GLN A 100 -4.81 -13.38 -1.09
N VAL A 101 -6.13 -13.43 -1.23
CA VAL A 101 -7.08 -12.92 -0.25
C VAL A 101 -8.07 -14.02 0.15
N ASP A 102 -8.10 -14.32 1.44
CA ASP A 102 -9.11 -15.11 2.13
C ASP A 102 -10.30 -14.20 2.48
N PHE A 103 -11.32 -14.25 1.63
CA PHE A 103 -12.52 -13.42 1.77
C PHE A 103 -13.42 -13.89 2.92
N ASP A 104 -13.31 -15.14 3.36
CA ASP A 104 -14.04 -15.59 4.55
C ASP A 104 -13.57 -14.80 5.77
N ARG A 105 -12.25 -14.64 5.92
CA ARG A 105 -11.66 -13.80 6.97
C ARG A 105 -11.99 -12.31 6.83
N VAL A 106 -12.04 -11.79 5.59
CA VAL A 106 -12.43 -10.38 5.36
C VAL A 106 -13.86 -10.11 5.83
N ARG A 107 -14.73 -11.12 5.73
CA ARG A 107 -16.16 -11.03 6.05
C ARG A 107 -16.51 -11.50 7.45
N GLU A 108 -15.55 -11.98 8.24
CA GLU A 108 -15.80 -12.39 9.62
C GLU A 108 -16.53 -11.29 10.40
N GLY A 109 -17.69 -11.64 10.98
CA GLY A 109 -18.56 -10.71 11.72
C GLY A 109 -19.47 -9.82 10.86
N ILE A 110 -19.39 -9.90 9.52
CA ILE A 110 -20.23 -9.15 8.59
C ILE A 110 -21.25 -10.09 7.94
N HIS A 111 -22.48 -10.06 8.44
CA HIS A 111 -23.60 -10.79 7.83
C HIS A 111 -24.24 -9.94 6.73
N SER A 112 -24.16 -10.41 5.48
CA SER A 112 -24.83 -9.80 4.34
C SER A 112 -25.72 -10.83 3.66
N SER A 113 -27.00 -10.48 3.46
CA SER A 113 -27.96 -11.28 2.68
C SER A 113 -27.88 -11.01 1.17
N ASN A 114 -26.87 -10.26 0.71
CA ASN A 114 -26.72 -9.92 -0.70
C ASN A 114 -26.07 -11.09 -1.47
N PRO A 115 -26.76 -11.71 -2.44
CA PRO A 115 -26.22 -12.82 -3.22
C PRO A 115 -25.04 -12.42 -4.11
N LEU A 116 -24.87 -11.13 -4.46
CA LEU A 116 -23.67 -10.68 -5.18
C LEU A 116 -22.42 -10.76 -4.32
N LEU A 117 -22.56 -10.76 -2.99
CA LEU A 117 -21.41 -10.84 -2.10
C LEU A 117 -20.97 -12.29 -1.86
N SER A 118 -21.76 -13.31 -2.23
CA SER A 118 -21.37 -14.71 -2.04
C SER A 118 -20.17 -15.13 -2.90
N ILE A 119 -19.92 -14.43 -4.01
CA ILE A 119 -18.73 -14.63 -4.87
C ILE A 119 -17.42 -14.28 -4.15
N PHE A 120 -17.48 -13.49 -3.08
CA PHE A 120 -16.34 -13.13 -2.24
C PHE A 120 -16.31 -14.07 -1.03
N SER A 121 -15.98 -15.35 -1.25
CA SER A 121 -15.83 -16.36 -0.20
C SER A 121 -14.68 -17.31 -0.54
N GLY A 122 -14.01 -17.85 0.47
CA GLY A 122 -12.80 -18.63 0.28
C GLY A 122 -11.59 -17.78 -0.14
N VAL A 123 -10.55 -18.44 -0.65
CA VAL A 123 -9.26 -17.82 -0.98
C VAL A 123 -9.15 -17.62 -2.48
N HIS A 124 -8.97 -16.36 -2.88
CA HIS A 124 -8.88 -15.96 -4.28
C HIS A 124 -7.63 -15.13 -4.56
N VAL A 125 -7.18 -15.17 -5.82
CA VAL A 125 -6.14 -14.27 -6.31
C VAL A 125 -6.81 -12.99 -6.80
N VAL A 126 -6.46 -11.87 -6.17
CA VAL A 126 -6.88 -10.53 -6.55
C VAL A 126 -5.75 -9.86 -7.32
N VAL A 127 -6.05 -9.34 -8.50
CA VAL A 127 -5.11 -8.49 -9.26
C VAL A 127 -5.73 -7.12 -9.42
N VAL A 128 -5.01 -6.09 -9.01
CA VAL A 128 -5.40 -4.68 -9.15
C VAL A 128 -4.43 -4.01 -10.11
N VAL A 129 -4.95 -3.29 -11.10
CA VAL A 129 -4.17 -2.43 -11.98
C VAL A 129 -4.58 -0.99 -11.69
N ALA A 130 -3.59 -0.13 -11.43
CA ALA A 130 -3.85 1.26 -11.08
C ALA A 130 -2.79 2.18 -11.66
N HIS A 131 -3.22 3.37 -12.10
CA HIS A 131 -2.32 4.47 -12.36
C HIS A 131 -1.93 5.15 -11.05
N ALA A 132 -0.65 5.41 -10.85
CA ALA A 132 -0.17 6.04 -9.64
C ALA A 132 0.98 7.01 -9.92
N HIS A 133 0.93 8.17 -9.27
CA HIS A 133 2.01 9.15 -9.28
C HIS A 133 1.95 10.07 -8.06
N GLY A 134 3.04 10.77 -7.79
CA GLY A 134 3.15 11.77 -6.75
C GLY A 134 3.70 13.08 -7.30
N SER A 135 3.08 14.19 -6.91
CA SER A 135 3.49 15.55 -7.29
C SER A 135 3.06 16.55 -6.22
N GLY A 136 3.90 17.55 -5.96
CA GLY A 136 3.59 18.62 -5.00
C GLY A 136 3.25 18.09 -3.62
N ARG A 137 3.98 17.06 -3.17
CA ARG A 137 3.78 16.37 -1.88
C ARG A 137 2.44 15.64 -1.74
N THR A 138 1.81 15.36 -2.87
CA THR A 138 0.53 14.67 -2.94
C THR A 138 0.67 13.44 -3.82
N GLY A 139 0.23 12.29 -3.32
CA GLY A 139 0.10 11.06 -4.08
C GLY A 139 -1.31 10.91 -4.64
N TYR A 140 -1.39 10.36 -5.84
CA TYR A 140 -2.60 10.12 -6.60
C TYR A 140 -2.59 8.65 -7.04
N VAL A 141 -3.70 7.98 -6.83
CA VAL A 141 -3.92 6.60 -7.28
C VAL A 141 -5.31 6.53 -7.92
N HIS A 142 -5.36 5.99 -9.14
CA HIS A 142 -6.59 5.69 -9.86
C HIS A 142 -6.62 4.21 -10.18
N VAL A 143 -7.62 3.49 -9.68
CA VAL A 143 -7.79 2.06 -9.93
C VAL A 143 -8.48 1.87 -11.28
N ASP A 144 -7.79 1.25 -12.24
CA ASP A 144 -8.32 0.98 -13.57
C ASP A 144 -9.21 -0.26 -13.56
N SER A 145 -8.69 -1.34 -12.99
CA SER A 145 -9.38 -2.63 -12.97
C SER A 145 -8.99 -3.48 -11.77
N VAL A 146 -9.92 -4.36 -11.40
CA VAL A 146 -9.71 -5.40 -10.39
C VAL A 146 -10.20 -6.71 -10.98
N SER A 147 -9.40 -7.76 -10.86
CA SER A 147 -9.81 -9.11 -11.23
C SER A 147 -9.67 -10.08 -10.06
N LEU A 148 -10.54 -11.08 -10.06
CA LEU A 148 -10.60 -12.16 -9.09
C LEU A 148 -10.44 -13.47 -9.85
N ASP A 149 -9.39 -14.24 -9.55
CA ASP A 149 -9.04 -15.49 -10.23
C ASP A 149 -8.99 -15.37 -11.76
N GLY A 150 -8.55 -14.23 -12.26
CA GLY A 150 -8.46 -13.93 -13.69
C GLY A 150 -9.77 -13.47 -14.34
N VAL A 151 -10.86 -13.37 -13.58
CA VAL A 151 -12.12 -12.78 -14.03
C VAL A 151 -12.19 -11.33 -13.58
N GLU A 152 -12.31 -10.41 -14.53
CA GLU A 152 -12.46 -8.99 -14.22
C GLU A 152 -13.76 -8.74 -13.47
N VAL A 153 -13.66 -8.01 -12.36
CA VAL A 153 -14.79 -7.63 -11.52
C VAL A 153 -15.48 -6.43 -12.18
N PRO A 154 -16.77 -6.52 -12.51
CA PRO A 154 -17.51 -5.40 -13.07
C PRO A 154 -17.43 -4.17 -12.15
N HIS A 155 -17.29 -2.98 -12.75
CA HIS A 155 -17.08 -1.73 -12.00
C HIS A 155 -18.11 -1.50 -10.88
N PHE A 156 -19.40 -1.73 -11.14
CA PHE A 156 -20.47 -1.58 -10.15
C PHE A 156 -20.29 -2.49 -8.91
N ALA A 157 -19.72 -3.70 -9.11
CA ALA A 157 -19.47 -4.64 -8.03
C ALA A 157 -18.26 -4.21 -7.19
N LEU A 158 -17.24 -3.63 -7.84
CA LEU A 158 -16.10 -3.03 -7.16
C LEU A 158 -16.53 -1.83 -6.31
N GLU A 159 -17.31 -0.90 -6.86
CA GLU A 159 -17.86 0.24 -6.10
C GLU A 159 -18.67 -0.22 -4.89
N LEU A 160 -19.52 -1.24 -5.06
CA LEU A 160 -20.30 -1.81 -3.96
C LEU A 160 -19.39 -2.43 -2.90
N PHE A 161 -18.31 -3.12 -3.29
CA PHE A 161 -17.36 -3.69 -2.34
C PHE A 161 -16.63 -2.60 -1.54
N VAL A 162 -16.16 -1.55 -2.23
CA VAL A 162 -15.52 -0.38 -1.60
C VAL A 162 -16.48 0.25 -0.60
N ASP A 163 -17.71 0.59 -1.01
CA ASP A 163 -18.71 1.23 -0.15
C ASP A 163 -19.09 0.39 1.08
N LYS A 164 -19.22 -0.94 0.91
CA LYS A 164 -19.71 -1.82 1.99
C LYS A 164 -18.63 -2.32 2.94
N PHE A 165 -17.41 -2.53 2.46
CA PHE A 165 -16.36 -3.19 3.25
C PHE A 165 -15.16 -2.30 3.53
N LEU A 166 -14.78 -1.43 2.58
CA LEU A 166 -13.57 -0.61 2.71
C LEU A 166 -13.89 0.76 3.31
N ALA A 167 -14.80 1.53 2.74
CA ALA A 167 -15.11 2.89 3.16
C ALA A 167 -15.47 3.04 4.65
N PRO A 168 -16.23 2.11 5.28
CA PRO A 168 -16.53 2.21 6.72
C PRO A 168 -15.29 2.11 7.61
N LYS A 169 -14.25 1.40 7.17
CA LYS A 169 -12.98 1.23 7.89
C LYS A 169 -11.89 2.20 7.40
N TYR A 170 -11.97 2.61 6.14
CA TYR A 170 -10.97 3.39 5.41
C TYR A 170 -11.65 4.42 4.49
N PRO A 171 -12.18 5.52 5.04
CA PRO A 171 -12.96 6.50 4.28
C PRO A 171 -12.17 7.24 3.20
N GLN A 172 -10.83 7.22 3.27
CA GLN A 172 -9.91 7.80 2.28
C GLN A 172 -9.58 6.87 1.10
N ILE A 173 -10.13 5.65 1.07
CA ILE A 173 -9.85 4.67 0.02
C ILE A 173 -11.05 4.61 -0.93
N GLY A 174 -10.77 4.84 -2.21
CA GLY A 174 -11.73 4.75 -3.31
C GLY A 174 -11.07 4.35 -4.62
N ILE A 175 -11.86 4.35 -5.70
CA ILE A 175 -11.34 4.21 -7.08
C ILE A 175 -10.32 5.30 -7.36
N ASP A 176 -10.64 6.52 -6.96
CA ASP A 176 -9.72 7.65 -6.91
C ASP A 176 -9.30 7.88 -5.46
N SER A 177 -8.00 7.89 -5.21
CA SER A 177 -7.43 8.13 -3.90
C SER A 177 -6.37 9.22 -3.99
N GLN A 178 -6.44 10.19 -3.08
CA GLN A 178 -5.44 11.24 -2.92
C GLN A 178 -4.96 11.27 -1.49
N PHE A 179 -3.66 11.46 -1.31
CA PHE A 179 -3.07 11.53 0.02
C PHE A 179 -1.81 12.38 0.08
N ALA A 180 -1.46 12.86 1.28
CA ALA A 180 -0.19 13.53 1.50
C ALA A 180 0.97 12.52 1.44
N LEU A 181 2.00 12.83 0.66
CA LEU A 181 3.24 12.07 0.65
C LEU A 181 4.01 12.37 1.95
N PRO A 182 4.51 11.33 2.64
CA PRO A 182 5.22 11.52 3.89
C PRO A 182 6.62 12.10 3.65
N ASP A 183 7.31 12.50 4.72
CA ASP A 183 8.78 12.67 4.75
C ASP A 183 9.32 13.66 3.76
N ARG A 184 8.48 14.66 3.48
CA ARG A 184 8.76 15.71 2.51
C ARG A 184 9.04 15.19 1.10
N ILE A 185 8.60 13.99 0.77
CA ILE A 185 8.55 13.52 -0.60
C ILE A 185 7.66 14.49 -1.38
N ASP A 186 8.21 15.08 -2.43
CA ASP A 186 7.54 16.01 -3.33
C ASP A 186 6.98 15.29 -4.55
N THR A 187 7.77 14.36 -5.10
CA THR A 187 7.40 13.57 -6.29
C THR A 187 7.62 12.09 -6.06
N ALA A 188 6.78 11.28 -6.70
CA ALA A 188 6.88 9.83 -6.75
C ALA A 188 6.48 9.36 -8.16
N ILE A 189 7.40 8.72 -8.88
CA ILE A 189 7.21 8.34 -10.28
C ILE A 189 7.39 6.83 -10.42
N VAL A 190 6.34 6.16 -10.88
CA VAL A 190 6.37 4.73 -11.20
C VAL A 190 7.00 4.56 -12.58
N GLY A 191 8.07 3.79 -12.65
CA GLY A 191 8.77 3.41 -13.86
C GLY A 191 8.83 1.90 -14.03
N GLU A 192 9.55 1.44 -15.05
CA GLU A 192 9.75 0.01 -15.30
C GLU A 192 10.52 -0.63 -14.13
N HIS A 193 9.84 -1.48 -13.36
CA HIS A 193 10.37 -2.17 -12.18
C HIS A 193 10.94 -1.29 -11.06
N GLN A 194 10.57 -0.01 -11.04
CA GLN A 194 11.10 0.92 -10.06
C GLN A 194 10.14 2.05 -9.70
N LEU A 195 10.25 2.54 -8.48
CA LEU A 195 9.63 3.75 -7.97
C LEU A 195 10.73 4.77 -7.67
N THR A 196 10.66 5.94 -8.28
CA THR A 196 11.60 7.04 -8.05
C THR A 196 10.94 8.11 -7.20
N VAL A 197 11.55 8.49 -6.07
CA VAL A 197 11.04 9.55 -5.20
C VAL A 197 12.05 10.68 -5.04
N THR A 198 11.57 11.90 -4.85
CA THR A 198 12.40 13.09 -4.59
C THR A 198 11.81 13.90 -3.43
N GLN A 199 12.66 14.49 -2.58
CA GLN A 199 12.23 15.29 -1.41
C GLN A 199 12.43 16.80 -1.61
N LYS A 200 11.59 17.63 -0.96
CA LYS A 200 11.66 19.10 -1.04
C LYS A 200 11.19 19.84 0.23
#